data_AF-A0A286CK83-F1
#
_entry.id   AF-A0A286CK83-F1
#
_cell.length_a   1.000
_cell.length_b   1.000
_cell.length_c   1.000
_cell.angle_alpha   90.00
_cell.angle_beta   90.00
_cell.angle_gamma   90.00
#
_symmetry.space_group_name_H-M   'P 1'
#
loop_
_entity.id
_entity.type
_entity.pdbx_description
1 polymer ?
#
loop_
_entity_poly.entity_id
_entity_poly.type
_entity_poly.pdbx_seq_one_letter_code
_entity_poly.pdbx_strand_id
1 'polypeptide(L)'
;MVEEHEASSRAAGTGSPTVAKLEGADPARAAFLAVWHDSQETRTGDINHLSKKYAGEADPQAVTADQMKGMPEALAATLRELIGEYKARESPEAICARDADKLECMLQGIEYKAQGYELAQRWIDNSRDRLTTKTANALADQLLEMDPLDWLRSTMGE
;
A
#
# COMPACT_ATOMS: atom_id res chain seq x y z
N MET A 1 3.01 6.72 -11.79
CA MET A 1 2.90 5.41 -12.46
C MET A 1 4.12 4.52 -12.24
N VAL A 2 5.36 4.98 -12.47
CA VAL A 2 6.57 4.18 -12.13
C VAL A 2 6.76 4.07 -10.61
N GLU A 3 6.67 5.18 -9.88
CA GLU A 3 6.79 5.20 -8.41
C GLU A 3 5.67 4.42 -7.71
N GLU A 4 4.42 4.56 -8.18
CA GLU A 4 3.25 3.80 -7.72
C GLU A 4 3.38 2.27 -7.91
N HIS A 5 3.86 1.83 -9.08
CA HIS A 5 4.09 0.41 -9.32
C HIS A 5 5.20 -0.14 -8.40
N GLU A 6 6.22 0.67 -8.11
CA GLU A 6 7.26 0.32 -7.15
C GLU A 6 6.72 0.25 -5.72
N ALA A 7 5.88 1.20 -5.31
CA ALA A 7 5.19 1.22 -4.02
C ALA A 7 4.32 -0.03 -3.82
N SER A 8 3.44 -0.32 -4.79
CA SER A 8 2.61 -1.52 -4.80
C SER A 8 3.46 -2.80 -4.76
N SER A 9 4.60 -2.83 -5.46
CA SER A 9 5.53 -3.97 -5.45
C SER A 9 6.23 -4.15 -4.10
N ARG A 10 6.69 -3.08 -3.44
CA ARG A 10 7.34 -3.14 -2.12
C ARG A 10 6.33 -3.52 -1.02
N ALA A 11 5.13 -2.94 -1.06
CA ALA A 11 4.03 -3.28 -0.16
C ALA A 11 3.58 -4.74 -0.34
N ALA A 12 3.51 -5.26 -1.57
CA ALA A 12 3.11 -6.63 -1.84
C ALA A 12 4.20 -7.67 -1.58
N GLY A 13 5.46 -7.35 -1.90
CA GLY A 13 6.58 -8.29 -1.86
C GLY A 13 6.96 -8.71 -0.45
N THR A 14 7.10 -7.76 0.47
CA THR A 14 7.54 -8.06 1.84
C THR A 14 6.69 -7.38 2.91
N GLY A 15 6.14 -6.19 2.66
CA GLY A 15 5.39 -5.42 3.67
C GLY A 15 4.14 -6.16 4.16
N SER A 16 3.19 -6.41 3.26
CA SER A 16 1.89 -7.02 3.59
C SER A 16 2.01 -8.43 4.16
N PRO A 17 2.83 -9.34 3.59
CA PRO A 17 3.06 -10.66 4.19
C PRO A 17 3.62 -10.58 5.61
N THR A 18 4.56 -9.66 5.87
CA THR A 18 5.20 -9.52 7.18
C THR A 18 4.20 -9.02 8.22
N VAL A 19 3.46 -7.95 7.90
CA VAL A 19 2.44 -7.40 8.80
C VAL A 19 1.37 -8.46 9.09
N ALA A 20 0.85 -9.12 8.06
CA ALA A 20 -0.15 -10.18 8.22
C ALA A 20 0.36 -11.34 9.08
N LYS A 21 1.59 -11.81 8.84
CA LYS A 21 2.17 -12.93 9.61
C LYS A 21 2.29 -12.60 11.10
N LEU A 22 2.71 -11.37 11.42
CA LEU A 22 2.90 -10.92 12.80
C LEU A 22 1.58 -10.61 13.51
N GLU A 23 0.54 -10.22 12.76
CA GLU A 23 -0.83 -10.05 13.27
C GLU A 23 -1.64 -11.37 13.32
N GLY A 24 -1.08 -12.47 12.81
CA GLY A 24 -1.74 -13.79 12.78
C GLY A 24 -2.77 -13.97 11.64
N ALA A 25 -2.75 -13.10 10.63
CA ALA A 25 -3.53 -13.19 9.41
C ALA A 25 -2.80 -14.03 8.34
N ASP A 26 -3.47 -14.35 7.22
CA ASP A 26 -2.88 -15.08 6.09
C ASP A 26 -1.93 -14.17 5.27
N PRO A 27 -0.61 -14.44 5.28
CA PRO A 27 0.37 -13.64 4.54
C PRO A 27 0.17 -13.70 3.01
N ALA A 28 -0.25 -14.86 2.49
CA ALA A 28 -0.41 -15.04 1.05
C ALA A 28 -1.62 -14.25 0.53
N ARG A 29 -2.72 -14.25 1.29
CA ARG A 29 -3.91 -13.46 0.96
C ARG A 29 -3.64 -11.96 1.07
N ALA A 30 -2.94 -11.51 2.11
CA ALA A 30 -2.53 -10.10 2.25
C ALA A 30 -1.61 -9.64 1.11
N ALA A 31 -0.67 -10.47 0.68
CA ALA A 31 0.16 -10.20 -0.49
C ALA A 31 -0.70 -10.05 -1.75
N PHE A 32 -1.64 -10.97 -1.96
CA PHE A 32 -2.50 -10.97 -3.14
C PHE A 32 -3.39 -9.72 -3.19
N LEU A 33 -3.95 -9.31 -2.05
CA LEU A 33 -4.67 -8.05 -1.92
C LEU A 33 -3.79 -6.86 -2.29
N ALA A 34 -2.57 -6.78 -1.75
CA ALA A 34 -1.66 -5.69 -2.02
C ALA A 34 -1.23 -5.59 -3.49
N VAL A 35 -0.99 -6.70 -4.19
CA VAL A 35 -0.66 -6.68 -5.63
C VAL A 35 -1.76 -6.04 -6.47
N TRP A 36 -3.03 -6.30 -6.14
CA TRP A 36 -4.15 -5.96 -7.02
C TRP A 36 -4.90 -4.68 -6.63
N HIS A 37 -4.63 -4.12 -5.45
CA HIS A 37 -5.49 -3.09 -4.87
C HIS A 37 -5.64 -1.79 -5.69
N ASP A 38 -4.61 -1.45 -6.47
CA ASP A 38 -4.57 -0.27 -7.35
C ASP A 38 -4.59 -0.66 -8.84
N SER A 39 -4.95 -1.90 -9.17
CA SER A 39 -5.05 -2.33 -10.57
C SER A 39 -5.98 -1.45 -11.41
N GLN A 40 -6.98 -0.81 -10.81
CA GLN A 40 -7.91 0.13 -11.47
C GLN A 40 -7.23 1.41 -11.95
N GLU A 41 -6.12 1.81 -11.34
CA GLU A 41 -5.40 3.05 -11.66
C GLU A 41 -4.79 3.03 -13.06
N THR A 42 -4.60 1.85 -13.63
CA THR A 42 -4.25 1.68 -15.05
C THR A 42 -5.26 2.34 -16.01
N ARG A 43 -6.50 2.60 -15.54
CA ARG A 43 -7.55 3.26 -16.31
C ARG A 43 -7.98 4.61 -15.76
N THR A 44 -7.95 4.78 -14.44
CA THR A 44 -8.37 6.03 -13.80
C THR A 44 -7.22 7.03 -13.67
N GLY A 45 -5.98 6.56 -13.78
CA GLY A 45 -4.81 7.26 -13.23
C GLY A 45 -4.82 7.23 -11.70
N ASP A 46 -3.69 7.63 -11.12
CA ASP A 46 -3.59 7.97 -9.70
C ASP A 46 -4.23 9.36 -9.49
N ILE A 47 -5.34 9.37 -8.74
CA ILE A 47 -6.07 10.59 -8.42
C ILE A 47 -5.52 11.17 -7.11
N ASN A 48 -4.59 12.12 -7.23
CA ASN A 48 -4.03 12.82 -6.08
C ASN A 48 -5.09 13.55 -5.24
N HIS A 49 -4.71 13.91 -4.01
CA HIS A 49 -5.60 14.52 -3.02
C HIS A 49 -6.32 15.79 -3.50
N LEU A 50 -5.67 16.64 -4.31
CA LEU A 50 -6.31 17.83 -4.87
C LEU A 50 -7.31 17.47 -5.97
N SER A 51 -6.95 16.53 -6.85
CA SER A 51 -7.80 16.05 -7.93
C SER A 51 -9.11 15.47 -7.41
N LYS A 52 -9.11 14.75 -6.28
CA LYS A 52 -10.34 14.22 -5.63
C LYS A 52 -11.38 15.27 -5.27
N LYS A 53 -10.99 16.54 -5.10
CA LYS A 53 -11.92 17.64 -4.85
C LYS A 53 -12.74 18.02 -6.09
N TYR A 54 -12.20 17.80 -7.28
CA TYR A 54 -12.75 18.27 -8.55
C TYR A 54 -13.19 17.13 -9.47
N ALA A 55 -12.57 15.97 -9.35
CA ALA A 55 -12.95 14.74 -10.01
C ALA A 55 -13.66 13.82 -9.01
N GLY A 56 -14.79 13.24 -9.40
CA GLY A 56 -15.40 12.17 -8.61
C GLY A 56 -14.51 10.92 -8.58
N GLU A 57 -14.69 10.07 -7.58
CA GLU A 57 -14.02 8.76 -7.54
C GLU A 57 -14.77 7.76 -8.44
N ALA A 58 -14.04 7.07 -9.32
CA ALA A 58 -14.61 5.99 -10.10
C ALA A 58 -14.95 4.80 -9.20
N ASP A 59 -16.06 4.11 -9.48
CA ASP A 59 -16.41 2.88 -8.76
C ASP A 59 -15.39 1.78 -9.08
N PRO A 60 -14.60 1.31 -8.10
CA PRO A 60 -13.58 0.29 -8.33
C PRO A 60 -14.18 -1.04 -8.82
N GLN A 61 -15.42 -1.37 -8.44
CA GLN A 61 -16.09 -2.58 -8.94
C GLN A 61 -16.47 -2.44 -10.41
N ALA A 62 -16.98 -1.28 -10.82
CA ALA A 62 -17.27 -1.00 -12.23
C ALA A 62 -16.00 -1.02 -13.10
N VAL A 63 -14.90 -0.40 -12.63
CA VAL A 63 -13.62 -0.41 -13.35
C VAL A 63 -13.08 -1.83 -13.48
N THR A 64 -13.10 -2.61 -12.39
CA THR A 64 -12.66 -4.02 -12.39
C THR A 64 -13.51 -4.86 -13.34
N ALA A 65 -14.84 -4.69 -13.32
CA ALA A 65 -15.74 -5.41 -14.22
C ALA A 65 -15.42 -5.13 -15.69
N ASP A 66 -15.13 -3.88 -16.04
CA ASP A 66 -14.75 -3.51 -17.40
C ASP A 66 -13.31 -3.95 -17.76
N GLN A 67 -12.39 -4.00 -16.79
CA GLN A 67 -11.03 -4.55 -16.99
C GLN A 67 -11.07 -6.06 -17.31
N MET A 68 -12.00 -6.79 -16.69
CA MET A 68 -12.07 -8.24 -16.78
C MET A 68 -13.05 -8.76 -17.84
N LYS A 69 -13.67 -7.90 -18.65
CA LYS A 69 -14.71 -8.28 -19.63
C LYS A 69 -14.30 -9.38 -20.62
N GLY A 70 -13.00 -9.48 -20.95
CA GLY A 70 -12.45 -10.48 -21.86
C GLY A 70 -11.83 -11.71 -21.17
N MET A 71 -11.85 -11.77 -19.84
CA MET A 71 -11.19 -12.83 -19.07
C MET A 71 -12.15 -13.99 -18.78
N PRO A 72 -11.63 -15.21 -18.51
CA PRO A 72 -12.44 -16.30 -18.00
C PRO A 72 -13.19 -15.89 -16.72
N GLU A 73 -14.47 -16.27 -16.60
CA GLU A 73 -15.31 -15.79 -15.49
C GLU A 73 -14.74 -16.15 -14.11
N ALA A 74 -14.09 -17.30 -13.96
CA ALA A 74 -13.46 -17.68 -12.70
C ALA A 74 -12.38 -16.66 -12.25
N LEU A 75 -11.60 -16.14 -13.19
CA LEU A 75 -10.59 -15.11 -12.91
C LEU A 75 -11.26 -13.76 -12.64
N ALA A 76 -12.25 -13.39 -13.44
CA ALA A 76 -12.98 -12.14 -13.28
C ALA A 76 -13.68 -12.06 -11.91
N ALA A 77 -14.35 -13.15 -11.48
CA ALA A 77 -14.98 -13.27 -10.17
C ALA A 77 -13.95 -13.15 -9.04
N THR A 78 -12.83 -13.88 -9.13
CA THR A 78 -11.74 -13.82 -8.13
C THR A 78 -11.26 -12.39 -7.91
N LEU A 79 -11.04 -11.62 -8.98
CA LEU A 79 -10.55 -10.25 -8.86
C LEU A 79 -11.63 -9.28 -8.36
N ARG A 80 -12.89 -9.42 -8.77
CA ARG A 80 -13.99 -8.61 -8.21
C ARG A 80 -14.14 -8.82 -6.70
N GLU A 81 -14.07 -10.08 -6.25
CA GLU A 81 -14.10 -10.44 -4.83
C GLU A 81 -12.90 -9.86 -4.07
N LEU A 82 -11.69 -10.00 -4.61
CA LEU A 82 -10.46 -9.49 -4.01
C LEU A 82 -10.51 -7.96 -3.83
N ILE A 83 -10.96 -7.23 -4.87
CA ILE A 83 -11.15 -5.78 -4.82
C ILE A 83 -12.26 -5.41 -3.82
N GLY A 84 -13.33 -6.18 -3.78
CA GLY A 84 -14.41 -6.00 -2.81
C GLY A 84 -13.91 -6.11 -1.37
N GLU A 85 -13.17 -7.19 -1.07
CA GLU A 85 -12.55 -7.42 0.22
C GLU A 85 -11.60 -6.27 0.61
N TYR A 86 -10.68 -5.90 -0.29
CA TYR A 86 -9.76 -4.81 -0.02
C TYR A 86 -10.53 -3.52 0.29
N LYS A 87 -11.53 -3.16 -0.51
CA LYS A 87 -12.32 -1.92 -0.35
C LYS A 87 -13.21 -1.93 0.91
N ALA A 88 -13.72 -3.08 1.34
CA ALA A 88 -14.51 -3.22 2.57
C ALA A 88 -13.69 -2.93 3.84
N ARG A 89 -12.40 -3.29 3.86
CA ARG A 89 -11.47 -3.05 5.00
C ARG A 89 -11.85 -3.79 6.29
N GLU A 90 -12.49 -4.94 6.16
CA GLU A 90 -13.02 -5.68 7.30
C GLU A 90 -12.18 -6.92 7.63
N SER A 91 -11.59 -7.58 6.62
CA SER A 91 -10.75 -8.75 6.86
C SER A 91 -9.41 -8.35 7.50
N PRO A 92 -8.85 -9.18 8.39
CA PRO A 92 -7.49 -8.98 8.91
C PRO A 92 -6.46 -8.78 7.80
N GLU A 93 -6.57 -9.55 6.71
CA GLU A 93 -5.69 -9.49 5.55
C GLU A 93 -5.80 -8.15 4.80
N ALA A 94 -7.02 -7.63 4.60
CA ALA A 94 -7.23 -6.32 3.98
C ALA A 94 -6.72 -5.17 4.83
N ILE A 95 -6.87 -5.26 6.16
CA ILE A 95 -6.31 -4.27 7.09
C ILE A 95 -4.78 -4.31 7.03
N CYS A 96 -4.17 -5.49 7.07
CA CYS A 96 -2.72 -5.66 6.98
C CYS A 96 -2.15 -5.15 5.65
N ALA A 97 -2.79 -5.48 4.52
CA ALA A 97 -2.37 -5.01 3.20
C ALA A 97 -2.44 -3.47 3.09
N ARG A 98 -3.47 -2.86 3.67
CA ARG A 98 -3.62 -1.39 3.71
C ARG A 98 -2.61 -0.71 4.61
N ASP A 99 -2.25 -1.32 5.73
CA ASP A 99 -1.24 -0.77 6.62
C ASP A 99 0.14 -0.86 5.98
N ALA A 100 0.44 -1.96 5.30
CA ALA A 100 1.67 -2.11 4.53
C ALA A 100 1.81 -1.08 3.40
N ASP A 101 0.72 -0.79 2.67
CA ASP A 101 0.67 0.29 1.68
C ASP A 101 1.03 1.67 2.29
N LYS A 102 0.43 2.01 3.44
CA LYS A 102 0.76 3.27 4.14
C LYS A 102 2.18 3.30 4.69
N LEU A 103 2.69 2.18 5.18
CA LEU A 103 4.07 2.07 5.65
C LEU A 103 5.06 2.32 4.51
N GLU A 104 4.75 1.82 3.32
CA GLU A 104 5.55 2.09 2.13
C GLU A 104 5.53 3.58 1.79
N CYS A 105 4.34 4.19 1.71
CA CYS A 105 4.19 5.62 1.49
C CYS A 105 4.97 6.46 2.53
N MET A 106 4.94 6.02 3.79
CA MET A 106 5.67 6.67 4.88
C MET A 106 7.19 6.55 4.71
N LEU A 107 7.67 5.36 4.39
CA LEU A 107 9.09 5.09 4.11
C LEU A 107 9.59 5.96 2.95
N GLN A 108 8.83 6.03 1.85
CA GLN A 108 9.17 6.88 0.72
C GLN A 108 9.20 8.37 1.12
N GLY A 109 8.27 8.81 1.96
CA GLY A 109 8.30 10.15 2.55
C GLY A 109 9.56 10.43 3.37
N ILE A 110 10.03 9.47 4.17
CA ILE A 110 11.28 9.56 4.94
C ILE A 110 12.48 9.63 4.00
N GLU A 111 12.54 8.78 2.98
CA GLU A 111 13.59 8.78 1.95
C GLU A 111 13.66 10.14 1.23
N TYR A 112 12.51 10.73 0.85
CA TYR A 112 12.47 12.06 0.24
C TYR A 112 12.87 13.18 1.18
N LYS A 113 12.45 13.13 2.44
CA LYS A 113 12.88 14.12 3.43
C LYS A 113 14.40 14.08 3.63
N ALA A 114 15.00 12.88 3.69
CA ALA A 114 16.45 12.71 3.79
C ALA A 114 17.21 13.27 2.56
N GLN A 115 16.56 13.33 1.39
CA GLN A 115 17.10 13.97 0.18
C GLN A 115 16.91 15.50 0.15
N GLY A 116 16.30 16.09 1.18
CA GLY A 116 16.08 17.54 1.31
C GLY A 116 14.69 18.03 0.92
N TYR A 117 13.74 17.13 0.60
CA TYR A 117 12.35 17.51 0.32
C TYR A 117 11.54 17.68 1.61
N GLU A 118 11.79 18.77 2.35
CA GLU A 118 11.20 19.00 3.68
C GLU A 118 9.65 18.95 3.73
N LEU A 119 8.98 19.30 2.62
CA LEU A 119 7.51 19.24 2.53
C LEU A 119 6.95 17.81 2.59
N ALA A 120 7.79 16.79 2.40
CA ALA A 120 7.41 15.39 2.56
C ALA A 120 6.99 15.05 4.01
N GLN A 121 7.35 15.87 5.01
CA GLN A 121 6.93 15.66 6.41
C GLN A 121 5.42 15.49 6.53
N ARG A 122 4.63 16.31 5.82
CA ARG A 122 3.17 16.20 5.85
C ARG A 122 2.68 14.84 5.34
N TRP A 123 3.39 14.23 4.39
CA TRP A 123 3.05 12.90 3.89
C TRP A 123 3.36 11.81 4.92
N ILE A 124 4.53 11.91 5.57
CA ILE A 124 4.92 11.01 6.67
C ILE A 124 3.84 11.02 7.77
N ASP A 125 3.45 12.21 8.24
CA ASP A 125 2.46 12.38 9.31
C ASP A 125 1.09 11.78 8.90
N ASN A 126 0.62 12.11 7.70
CA ASN A 126 -0.67 11.59 7.20
C ASN A 126 -0.68 10.06 7.04
N SER A 127 0.44 9.46 6.63
CA SER A 127 0.56 8.00 6.49
C SER A 127 0.56 7.32 7.86
N ARG A 128 1.31 7.89 8.83
CA ARG A 128 1.40 7.41 10.21
C ARG A 128 0.04 7.40 10.92
N ASP A 129 -0.71 8.49 10.83
CA ASP A 129 -2.00 8.66 11.53
C ASP A 129 -3.09 7.67 11.08
N ARG A 130 -2.88 7.00 9.95
CA ARG A 130 -3.86 6.11 9.31
C ARG A 130 -3.50 4.62 9.48
N LEU A 131 -2.44 4.29 10.21
CA LEU A 131 -2.08 2.91 10.55
C LEU A 131 -3.02 2.33 11.62
N THR A 132 -3.38 1.07 11.50
CA THR A 132 -4.42 0.45 12.35
C THR A 132 -3.86 -0.65 13.25
N THR A 133 -3.07 -1.57 12.69
CA THR A 133 -2.54 -2.75 13.38
C THR A 133 -1.43 -2.38 14.36
N LYS A 134 -1.25 -3.21 15.39
CA LYS A 134 -0.18 -2.99 16.38
C LYS A 134 1.19 -3.16 15.73
N THR A 135 1.33 -4.16 14.86
CA THR A 135 2.55 -4.42 14.10
C THR A 135 2.91 -3.25 13.21
N ALA A 136 1.96 -2.72 12.43
CA ALA A 136 2.28 -1.60 11.56
C ALA A 136 2.66 -0.34 12.36
N ASN A 137 1.99 -0.10 13.49
CA ASN A 137 2.37 1.00 14.37
C ASN A 137 3.79 0.82 14.92
N ALA A 138 4.14 -0.36 15.41
CA ALA A 138 5.49 -0.64 15.92
C ALA A 138 6.58 -0.55 14.84
N LEU A 139 6.28 -0.96 13.60
CA LEU A 139 7.20 -0.82 12.46
C LEU A 139 7.42 0.65 12.10
N ALA A 140 6.36 1.46 12.06
CA ALA A 140 6.50 2.87 11.76
C ALA A 140 7.27 3.64 12.85
N ASP A 141 7.16 3.27 14.13
CA ASP A 141 8.01 3.86 15.17
C ASP A 141 9.50 3.60 14.90
N GLN A 142 9.85 2.37 14.52
CA GLN A 142 11.23 2.03 14.14
C GLN A 142 11.71 2.80 12.91
N LEU A 143 10.85 2.95 11.89
CA LEU A 143 11.18 3.70 10.68
C LEU A 143 11.46 5.17 10.96
N LEU A 144 10.76 5.79 11.91
CA LEU A 144 10.96 7.20 12.28
C LEU A 144 12.24 7.44 13.09
N GLU A 145 12.72 6.41 13.80
CA GLU A 145 13.95 6.48 14.60
C GLU A 145 15.22 6.17 13.81
N MET A 146 15.08 5.58 12.62
CA MET A 146 16.20 5.18 11.76
C MET A 146 16.51 6.19 10.66
N ASP A 147 17.79 6.37 10.36
CA ASP A 147 18.19 6.95 9.08
C ASP A 147 18.05 5.90 7.97
N PRO A 148 17.56 6.26 6.76
CA PRO A 148 17.33 5.31 5.66
C PRO A 148 18.54 4.45 5.27
N LEU A 149 19.77 4.91 5.54
CA LEU A 149 21.00 4.17 5.23
C LEU A 149 21.55 3.38 6.41
N ASP A 150 20.91 3.39 7.59
CA ASP A 150 21.42 2.68 8.76
C ASP A 150 21.55 1.17 8.55
N TRP A 151 20.62 0.55 7.84
CA TRP A 151 20.72 -0.87 7.50
C TRP A 151 21.94 -1.16 6.63
N LEU A 152 22.26 -0.27 5.68
CA LEU A 152 23.40 -0.39 4.79
C LEU A 152 24.69 -0.21 5.58
N ARG A 153 24.78 0.88 6.36
CA ARG A 153 25.95 1.17 7.20
C ARG A 153 26.23 0.03 8.18
N SER A 154 25.20 -0.46 8.86
CA SER A 154 25.32 -1.60 9.77
C SER A 154 25.81 -2.87 9.06
N THR A 155 25.28 -3.16 7.87
CA THR A 155 25.69 -4.34 7.08
C THR A 155 27.12 -4.21 6.55
N MET A 156 27.53 -3.00 6.18
CA MET A 156 28.84 -2.69 5.64
C MET A 156 29.91 -2.46 6.71
N GLY A 157 29.51 -2.28 7.98
CA GLY A 157 30.40 -2.00 9.11
C GLY A 157 30.93 -0.56 9.14
N GLU A 158 30.15 0.40 8.62
CA GLU A 158 30.44 1.84 8.61
C GLU A 158 30.02 2.54 9.91
#